data_AF-A0A8H9LDN5-F1
#
_entry.id   AF-A0A8H9LDN5-F1
#
_cell.length_a   1.000
_cell.length_b   1.000
_cell.length_c   1.000
_cell.angle_alpha   90.00
_cell.angle_beta   90.00
_cell.angle_gamma   90.00
#
_symmetry.space_group_name_H-M   'P 1'
#
loop_
_entity.id
_entity.type
_entity.pdbx_description
1 polymer ?
#
loop_
_entity_poly.entity_id
_entity_poly.type
_entity_poly.pdbx_seq_one_letter_code
_entity_poly.pdbx_strand_id
1 'polypeptide(L)'
;MRFVHGITAALVLSGLTVTGAVTGAGASALADAGPQPTSRAVVDGYQVVTLPNANVPNFTRRTVYCPAGKRAVGGGGEAQGNDAVLVGSFPTPDGAGWIALGRQNSYNTVGISVYAICANA
;
A
#
# COMPACT_ATOMS: atom_id res chain seq x y z
N MET A 1 -30.63 60.28 -24.12
CA MET A 1 -32.04 60.44 -24.56
C MET A 1 -32.17 59.88 -25.97
N ARG A 2 -33.13 58.94 -26.16
CA ARG A 2 -33.85 58.59 -27.42
C ARG A 2 -33.10 57.76 -28.50
N PHE A 3 -33.45 56.48 -28.63
CA PHE A 3 -34.36 55.84 -29.63
C PHE A 3 -33.61 55.44 -30.93
N VAL A 4 -33.19 54.17 -31.10
CA VAL A 4 -33.89 52.99 -31.71
C VAL A 4 -34.13 53.15 -33.22
N HIS A 5 -33.71 52.14 -34.01
CA HIS A 5 -34.44 51.37 -35.06
C HIS A 5 -33.45 50.67 -36.01
N GLY A 6 -33.33 49.34 -35.90
CA GLY A 6 -33.68 48.39 -36.98
C GLY A 6 -32.53 47.39 -37.14
N ILE A 7 -32.67 46.11 -37.48
CA ILE A 7 -33.63 45.44 -38.34
C ILE A 7 -33.77 43.99 -37.84
N THR A 8 -35.03 43.54 -37.75
CA THR A 8 -35.46 42.15 -37.59
C THR A 8 -35.13 41.31 -38.83
N ALA A 9 -34.48 40.17 -38.65
CA ALA A 9 -34.53 39.05 -39.59
C ALA A 9 -34.74 37.76 -38.79
N ALA A 10 -35.95 37.21 -38.91
CA ALA A 10 -36.32 35.90 -38.41
C ALA A 10 -36.06 34.83 -39.47
N LEU A 11 -36.25 33.56 -39.06
CA LEU A 11 -36.21 32.29 -39.80
C LEU A 11 -34.82 31.61 -39.83
N VAL A 12 -34.66 30.33 -39.46
CA VAL A 12 -35.59 29.20 -39.54
C VAL A 12 -35.27 28.17 -38.43
N LEU A 13 -36.30 27.65 -37.77
CA LEU A 13 -36.24 26.46 -36.91
C LEU A 13 -36.19 25.20 -37.80
N SER A 14 -35.16 24.37 -37.62
CA SER A 14 -35.20 22.95 -37.99
C SER A 14 -34.70 22.16 -36.79
N GLY A 15 -35.65 21.52 -36.10
CA GLY A 15 -35.44 20.84 -34.83
C GLY A 15 -34.49 19.64 -34.95
N LEU A 16 -33.63 19.51 -33.94
CA LEU A 16 -33.06 18.24 -33.55
C LEU A 16 -33.53 17.95 -32.13
N THR A 17 -34.66 17.24 -32.01
CA THR A 17 -35.10 16.68 -30.74
C THR A 17 -34.21 15.48 -30.43
N VAL A 18 -33.09 15.70 -29.73
CA VAL A 18 -32.47 14.64 -28.96
C VAL A 18 -33.28 14.53 -27.68
N THR A 19 -34.18 13.55 -27.62
CA THR A 19 -34.80 13.08 -26.39
C THR A 19 -33.69 12.57 -25.47
N GLY A 20 -33.19 13.46 -24.62
CA GLY A 20 -32.32 13.08 -23.52
C GLY A 20 -33.11 12.23 -22.52
N ALA A 21 -32.92 10.92 -22.58
CA ALA A 21 -33.38 10.01 -21.54
C ALA A 21 -32.53 10.23 -20.28
N VAL A 22 -32.89 11.22 -19.46
CA VAL A 22 -32.42 11.36 -18.09
C VAL A 22 -33.34 10.59 -17.15
N THR A 23 -33.23 9.26 -17.12
CA THR A 23 -33.79 8.48 -16.01
C THR A 23 -32.85 7.34 -15.65
N GLY A 24 -32.13 7.55 -14.55
CA GLY A 24 -31.17 6.61 -14.02
C GLY A 24 -30.39 7.25 -12.90
N ALA A 25 -31.10 7.78 -11.89
CA ALA A 25 -30.50 8.04 -10.59
C ALA A 25 -30.00 6.69 -10.04
N GLY A 26 -28.74 6.36 -10.31
CA GLY A 26 -28.06 5.26 -9.65
C GLY A 26 -27.94 5.64 -8.19
N ALA A 27 -28.90 5.23 -7.37
CA ALA A 27 -28.80 5.31 -5.93
C ALA A 27 -27.62 4.43 -5.52
N SER A 28 -26.46 5.05 -5.26
CA SER A 28 -25.39 4.41 -4.51
C SER A 28 -25.96 4.13 -3.13
N ALA A 29 -26.44 2.91 -2.90
CA ALA A 29 -26.83 2.45 -1.59
C ALA A 29 -25.56 2.45 -0.72
N LEU A 30 -25.41 3.49 0.11
CA LEU A 30 -24.55 3.41 1.27
C LEU A 30 -25.22 2.38 2.17
N ALA A 31 -24.67 1.17 2.23
CA ALA A 31 -25.10 0.20 3.20
C ALA A 31 -24.95 0.83 4.59
N ASP A 32 -26.04 0.88 5.34
CA ASP A 32 -26.03 1.25 6.76
C ASP A 32 -25.19 0.19 7.47
N ALA A 33 -23.93 0.54 7.75
CA ALA A 33 -23.06 -0.31 8.51
C ALA A 33 -23.59 -0.32 9.94
N GLY A 34 -24.42 -1.33 10.26
CA GLY A 34 -24.80 -1.62 11.63
C GLY A 34 -23.57 -1.74 12.55
N PRO A 35 -23.74 -1.77 13.88
CA PRO A 35 -22.63 -1.78 14.82
C PRO A 35 -21.62 -2.89 14.49
N GLN A 36 -20.49 -2.51 13.89
CA GLN A 36 -19.41 -3.44 13.60
C GLN A 36 -18.76 -3.79 14.95
N PRO A 37 -18.73 -5.05 15.37
CA PRO A 37 -17.98 -5.43 16.56
C PRO A 37 -16.50 -5.09 16.31
N THR A 38 -16.00 -4.04 16.94
CA THR A 38 -14.59 -3.63 16.88
C THR A 38 -13.73 -4.49 17.81
N SER A 39 -13.98 -5.79 17.89
CA SER A 39 -13.05 -6.69 18.57
C SER A 39 -11.83 -6.81 17.68
N ARG A 40 -10.75 -6.11 18.03
CA ARG A 40 -9.44 -6.28 17.41
C ARG A 40 -9.09 -7.75 17.49
N ALA A 41 -9.03 -8.43 16.34
CA ALA A 41 -8.59 -9.82 16.29
C ALA A 41 -7.17 -9.89 16.87
N VAL A 42 -7.01 -10.59 17.99
CA VAL A 42 -5.70 -10.82 18.61
C VAL A 42 -5.02 -11.93 17.81
N VAL A 43 -3.82 -11.66 17.32
CA VAL A 43 -2.98 -12.69 16.70
C VAL A 43 -2.35 -13.50 17.83
N ASP A 44 -2.72 -14.78 17.95
CA ASP A 44 -2.23 -15.64 19.01
C ASP A 44 -0.71 -15.79 18.96
N GLY A 45 -0.08 -15.71 20.14
CA GLY A 45 1.37 -15.78 20.26
C GLY A 45 2.15 -14.65 19.56
N TYR A 46 1.52 -13.50 19.27
CA TYR A 46 2.18 -12.35 18.64
C TYR A 46 3.51 -12.01 19.32
N GLN A 47 4.58 -11.93 18.52
CA GLN A 47 5.91 -11.53 18.98
C GLN A 47 6.68 -10.89 17.83
N VAL A 48 7.35 -9.78 18.08
CA VAL A 48 8.33 -9.23 17.13
C VAL A 48 9.72 -9.75 17.49
N VAL A 49 10.42 -10.34 16.53
CA VAL A 49 11.84 -10.71 16.65
C VAL A 49 12.67 -9.83 15.74
N THR A 50 13.87 -9.48 16.20
CA THR A 50 14.76 -8.55 15.52
C THR A 50 16.14 -9.18 15.38
N LEU A 51 16.68 -9.12 14.17
CA LEU A 51 18.11 -9.26 13.92
C LEU A 51 18.70 -7.84 13.85
N PRO A 52 19.51 -7.42 14.83
CA PRO A 52 20.03 -6.07 14.89
C PRO A 52 20.95 -5.76 13.73
N ASN A 53 21.18 -4.47 13.48
CA ASN A 53 22.05 -3.98 12.41
C ASN A 53 23.41 -4.68 12.42
N ALA A 54 23.88 -5.01 11.22
CA ALA A 54 25.28 -5.31 10.96
C ALA A 54 25.61 -4.85 9.53
N ASN A 55 26.83 -4.33 9.35
CA ASN A 55 27.38 -4.08 8.02
C ASN A 55 27.77 -5.40 7.38
N VAL A 56 27.17 -5.69 6.23
CA VAL A 56 27.44 -6.89 5.43
C VAL A 56 27.81 -6.48 4.01
N PRO A 57 28.52 -7.32 3.24
CA PRO A 57 28.74 -7.06 1.81
C PRO A 57 27.40 -6.82 1.09
N ASN A 58 27.38 -5.91 0.11
CA ASN A 58 26.18 -5.63 -0.68
C ASN A 58 25.51 -6.91 -1.20
N PHE A 59 24.18 -6.92 -1.22
CA PHE A 59 23.33 -8.05 -1.62
C PHE A 59 23.39 -9.29 -0.72
N THR A 60 24.13 -9.24 0.40
CA THR A 60 24.09 -10.31 1.39
C THR A 60 22.70 -10.39 2.02
N ARG A 61 22.11 -11.58 1.98
CA ARG A 61 20.86 -11.86 2.70
C ARG A 61 21.14 -11.98 4.18
N ARG A 62 20.38 -11.25 4.98
CA ARG A 62 20.29 -11.45 6.42
C ARG A 62 18.90 -11.98 6.74
N THR A 63 18.84 -12.94 7.66
CA THR A 63 17.61 -13.65 7.99
C THR A 63 17.41 -13.66 9.50
N VAL A 64 16.20 -13.30 9.94
CA VAL A 64 15.75 -13.52 11.31
C VAL A 64 14.71 -14.62 11.32
N TYR A 65 14.78 -15.52 12.31
CA TYR A 65 13.86 -16.64 12.45
C TYR A 65 12.90 -16.44 13.61
N CYS A 66 11.67 -16.88 13.43
CA CYS A 66 10.72 -16.99 14.51
C CYS A 66 11.13 -18.08 15.50
N PRO A 67 10.77 -17.95 16.80
CA PRO A 67 10.99 -19.00 17.78
C PRO A 67 10.30 -20.32 17.40
N ALA A 68 10.75 -21.42 17.99
CA ALA A 68 10.12 -22.73 17.82
C ALA A 68 8.60 -22.67 18.11
N GLY A 69 7.81 -23.34 17.28
CA GLY A 69 6.34 -23.33 17.37
C GLY A 69 5.65 -22.14 16.68
N LYS A 70 6.42 -21.17 16.15
CA LYS A 70 5.87 -19.98 15.48
C LYS A 70 6.17 -19.93 13.98
N ARG A 71 5.42 -19.09 13.26
CA ARG A 71 5.64 -18.72 11.85
C ARG A 71 5.63 -17.21 11.68
N ALA A 72 6.35 -16.73 10.67
CA ALA A 72 6.35 -15.33 10.28
C ALA A 72 5.02 -15.00 9.57
N VAL A 73 4.24 -14.10 10.18
CA VAL A 73 3.00 -13.55 9.61
C VAL A 73 3.21 -12.19 8.96
N GLY A 74 4.42 -11.65 9.07
CA GLY A 74 4.87 -10.40 8.47
C GLY A 74 6.29 -10.08 8.88
N GLY A 75 6.84 -8.99 8.34
CA GLY A 75 8.19 -8.56 8.69
C GLY A 75 8.66 -7.38 7.86
N GLY A 76 9.95 -7.06 7.99
CA GLY A 76 10.56 -5.95 7.28
C GLY A 76 12.08 -6.01 7.32
N GLY A 77 12.69 -5.25 6.42
CA GLY A 77 14.11 -4.97 6.42
C GLY A 77 14.35 -3.46 6.42
N GLU A 78 15.48 -3.05 6.96
CA GLU A 78 15.97 -1.68 6.87
C GLU A 78 17.38 -1.71 6.27
N ALA A 79 17.63 -0.89 5.26
CA ALA A 79 18.98 -0.63 4.74
C ALA A 79 19.48 0.69 5.32
N GLN A 80 20.67 0.65 5.93
CA GLN A 80 21.22 1.73 6.74
C GLN A 80 22.59 2.11 6.19
N GLY A 81 22.85 3.42 6.12
CA GLY A 81 24.06 4.00 5.53
C GLY A 81 23.74 5.04 4.46
N ASN A 82 24.74 5.81 4.05
CA ASN A 82 24.60 6.83 3.01
C ASN A 82 24.30 6.17 1.66
N ASP A 83 23.28 6.65 0.94
CA ASP A 83 22.81 6.07 -0.32
C ASP A 83 22.46 4.57 -0.22
N ALA A 84 22.00 4.13 0.95
CA ALA A 84 21.54 2.77 1.16
C ALA A 84 20.20 2.53 0.46
N VAL A 85 20.09 1.39 -0.21
CA VAL A 85 18.90 0.93 -0.91
C VAL A 85 18.51 -0.42 -0.34
N LEU A 86 17.30 -0.52 0.18
CA LEU A 86 16.69 -1.81 0.50
C LEU A 86 16.30 -2.48 -0.81
N VAL A 87 16.93 -3.62 -1.12
CA VAL A 87 16.75 -4.32 -2.40
C VAL A 87 15.64 -5.37 -2.29
N GLY A 88 15.45 -5.95 -1.10
CA GLY A 88 14.37 -6.90 -0.87
C GLY A 88 14.07 -7.13 0.60
N SER A 89 12.83 -7.52 0.86
CA SER A 89 12.27 -7.83 2.16
C SER A 89 11.11 -8.80 1.97
N PHE A 90 11.27 -10.06 2.35
CA PHE A 90 10.30 -11.13 2.07
C PHE A 90 10.44 -12.30 3.06
N PRO A 91 9.38 -13.12 3.27
CA PRO A 91 9.47 -14.27 4.16
C PRO A 91 10.42 -15.35 3.62
N THR A 92 10.90 -16.22 4.50
CA THR A 92 11.56 -17.47 4.08
C THR A 92 10.55 -18.38 3.37
N PRO A 93 10.98 -19.27 2.43
CA PRO A 93 10.06 -20.13 1.68
C PRO A 93 9.18 -21.05 2.55
N ASP A 94 9.66 -21.42 3.74
CA ASP A 94 8.97 -22.24 4.73
C ASP A 94 8.12 -21.42 5.72
N GLY A 95 8.11 -20.09 5.58
CA GLY A 95 7.42 -19.15 6.48
C GLY A 95 8.00 -19.09 7.89
N ALA A 96 9.19 -19.67 8.13
CA ALA A 96 9.81 -19.70 9.47
C ALA A 96 10.46 -18.37 9.88
N GLY A 97 10.67 -17.44 8.95
CA GLY A 97 11.36 -16.19 9.22
C GLY A 97 11.21 -15.14 8.14
N TRP A 98 12.04 -14.11 8.25
CA TRP A 98 12.07 -12.99 7.31
C TRP A 98 13.48 -12.73 6.81
N ILE A 99 13.59 -12.42 5.52
CA ILE A 99 14.84 -12.15 4.82
C ILE A 99 14.83 -10.68 4.41
N ALA A 100 15.95 -9.98 4.62
CA ALA A 100 16.21 -8.69 4.00
C ALA A 100 17.62 -8.62 3.42
N LEU A 101 17.78 -7.79 2.41
CA LEU A 101 19.05 -7.49 1.76
C LEU A 101 19.00 -6.09 1.13
N GLY A 102 20.17 -5.47 1.03
CA GLY A 102 20.29 -4.15 0.45
C GLY A 102 21.66 -3.95 -0.18
N ARG A 103 21.94 -2.70 -0.53
CA ARG A 103 23.25 -2.26 -0.99
C ARG A 103 23.45 -0.78 -0.67
N GLN A 104 24.67 -0.30 -0.72
CA GLN A 104 24.96 1.12 -0.89
C GLN A 104 25.57 1.36 -2.26
N ASN A 105 25.17 2.44 -2.94
CA ASN A 105 25.63 2.74 -4.31
C ASN A 105 27.13 3.07 -4.37
N SER A 106 27.61 3.78 -3.36
CA SER A 106 28.96 4.35 -3.32
C SER A 106 29.92 3.56 -2.41
N TYR A 107 29.46 2.44 -1.83
CA TYR A 107 30.19 1.65 -0.82
C TYR A 107 30.04 0.15 -1.09
N ASN A 108 30.94 -0.66 -0.54
CA ASN A 108 30.96 -2.13 -0.74
C ASN A 108 30.18 -2.92 0.33
N THR A 109 29.78 -2.25 1.41
CA THR A 109 28.97 -2.82 2.49
C THR A 109 27.73 -1.96 2.72
N VAL A 110 26.74 -2.56 3.37
CA VAL A 110 25.49 -1.91 3.77
C VAL A 110 25.08 -2.42 5.14
N GLY A 111 24.57 -1.51 5.98
CA GLY A 111 23.95 -1.90 7.24
C GLY A 111 22.57 -2.50 6.96
N ILE A 112 22.29 -3.69 7.49
CA ILE A 112 20.96 -4.31 7.35
C ILE A 112 20.41 -4.66 8.71
N SER A 113 19.18 -4.26 9.04
CA SER A 113 18.40 -4.80 10.16
C SER A 113 17.22 -5.61 9.62
N VAL A 114 16.81 -6.66 10.32
CA VAL A 114 15.70 -7.54 9.87
C VAL A 114 14.72 -7.77 11.01
N TYR A 115 13.43 -7.68 10.70
CA TYR A 115 12.35 -7.85 11.67
C TYR A 115 11.39 -8.91 11.16
N ALA A 116 10.89 -9.77 12.05
CA ALA A 116 9.77 -10.65 11.77
C ALA A 116 8.70 -10.50 12.84
N ILE A 117 7.46 -10.47 12.40
CA ILE A 117 6.28 -10.61 13.23
C ILE A 117 5.93 -12.09 13.23
N CYS A 118 6.01 -12.71 14.40
CA CYS A 118 5.79 -14.13 14.60
C CYS A 118 4.47 -14.37 15.33
N ALA A 119 3.78 -15.44 14.97
CA ALA A 119 2.58 -15.93 15.63
C ALA A 119 2.66 -17.44 15.77
N ASN A 120 1.85 -18.04 16.65
CA ASN A 120 1.73 -19.49 16.70
C ASN A 120 1.23 -20.02 15.35
N ALA A 121 1.78 -21.16 14.92
CA ALA A 121 1.48 -21.78 13.62
C ALA A 121 0.10 -22.46 13.60
#